data_AF-A0A6C0BWJ5-F1
#
_entry.id   AF-A0A6C0BWJ5-F1
#
_cell.length_a   1.000
_cell.length_b   1.000
_cell.length_c   1.000
_cell.angle_alpha   90.00
_cell.angle_beta   90.00
_cell.angle_gamma   90.00
#
_symmetry.space_group_name_H-M   'P 1'
#
loop_
_entity.id
_entity.type
_entity.pdbx_description
1 polymer ?
#
loop_
_entity_poly.entity_id
_entity_poly.type
_entity_poly.pdbx_seq_one_letter_code
_entity_poly.pdbx_strand_id
1 'polypeptide(L)'
;MTLAILIPCTSNGRPEWKTITDTYLYNLTLKTFLITYNPTKKNKFYIGYDEDDRIFANRSEQGKIVKFLSVMKNVDVEFISMHGINKGHLTLMWNRLYAKAYNDQFDYFFQCGDDINFKTKGWVDECIKILQSHNNIGLTGPINNNNRILTQSFVSRKHMEIMGYFFPPEIINWCCDDWINEVYKHNYFYPAISQFCSNDGGAERYTINNNPVFKTNLNSYQINTIQLRKSILEYIDRDKNKILTFLASSV
;
A
#
# COMPACT_ATOMS: atom_id res chain seq x y z
N MET A 1 7.82 17.14 -7.97
CA MET A 1 6.80 16.19 -7.51
C MET A 1 7.42 14.81 -7.45
N THR A 2 7.44 14.24 -6.26
CA THR A 2 8.08 12.97 -5.94
C THR A 2 7.03 11.96 -5.48
N LEU A 3 7.21 10.69 -5.85
CA LEU A 3 6.32 9.58 -5.48
C LEU A 3 7.06 8.54 -4.66
N ALA A 4 6.55 8.24 -3.47
CA ALA A 4 6.97 7.10 -2.67
C ALA A 4 6.02 5.92 -2.90
N ILE A 5 6.57 4.75 -3.18
CA ILE A 5 5.82 3.51 -3.37
C ILE A 5 6.11 2.60 -2.18
N LEU A 6 5.08 2.27 -1.39
CA LEU A 6 5.20 1.65 -0.07
C LEU A 6 4.78 0.17 -0.13
N ILE A 7 5.75 -0.75 0.00
CA ILE A 7 5.51 -2.19 -0.22
C ILE A 7 6.14 -3.06 0.88
N PRO A 8 5.34 -3.62 1.80
CA PRO A 8 5.77 -4.71 2.66
C PRO A 8 5.84 -6.03 1.88
N CYS A 9 6.99 -6.69 1.95
CA CYS A 9 7.31 -7.93 1.26
C CYS A 9 7.62 -9.04 2.26
N THR A 10 7.25 -10.27 1.90
CA THR A 10 7.72 -11.47 2.58
C THR A 10 7.73 -12.65 1.60
N SER A 11 8.67 -13.56 1.79
CA SER A 11 8.73 -14.88 1.16
C SER A 11 7.98 -15.94 1.98
N ASN A 12 7.36 -15.57 3.11
CA ASN A 12 6.52 -16.46 3.90
C ASN A 12 5.33 -16.98 3.09
N GLY A 13 4.99 -18.25 3.28
CA GLY A 13 3.94 -18.93 2.50
C GLY A 13 4.31 -19.18 1.03
N ARG A 14 5.60 -19.05 0.66
CA ARG A 14 6.15 -19.27 -0.69
C ARG A 14 7.43 -20.12 -0.66
N PRO A 15 7.37 -21.41 -0.26
CA PRO A 15 8.55 -22.28 -0.17
C PRO A 15 9.23 -22.55 -1.54
N GLU A 16 8.48 -22.41 -2.62
CA GLU A 16 8.93 -22.61 -3.99
C GLU A 16 9.85 -21.49 -4.48
N TRP A 17 9.67 -20.24 -4.00
CA TRP A 17 10.54 -19.13 -4.38
C TRP A 17 11.95 -19.37 -3.84
N LYS A 18 12.97 -19.29 -4.68
CA LYS A 18 14.38 -19.50 -4.28
C LYS A 18 15.16 -18.20 -4.22
N THR A 19 14.80 -17.26 -5.07
CA THR A 19 15.48 -15.99 -5.27
C THR A 19 14.48 -14.86 -5.41
N ILE A 20 14.94 -13.61 -5.34
CA ILE A 20 14.06 -12.45 -5.49
C ILE A 20 13.42 -12.37 -6.87
N THR A 21 14.06 -12.96 -7.88
CA THR A 21 13.52 -13.02 -9.25
C THR A 21 12.37 -13.99 -9.40
N ASP A 22 12.08 -14.82 -8.40
CA ASP A 22 10.89 -15.69 -8.35
C ASP A 22 9.67 -14.95 -7.76
N THR A 23 9.91 -13.84 -7.05
CA THR A 23 8.88 -13.14 -6.28
C THR A 23 7.89 -12.38 -7.17
N TYR A 24 6.69 -12.14 -6.64
CA TYR A 24 5.72 -11.24 -7.26
C TYR A 24 6.25 -9.82 -7.40
N LEU A 25 7.02 -9.33 -6.41
CA LEU A 25 7.63 -8.01 -6.49
C LEU A 25 8.41 -7.86 -7.80
N TYR A 26 9.26 -8.83 -8.11
CA TYR A 26 10.08 -8.78 -9.33
C TYR A 26 9.25 -9.03 -10.58
N ASN A 27 8.43 -10.09 -10.60
CA ASN A 27 7.78 -10.56 -11.82
C ASN A 27 6.53 -9.77 -12.23
N LEU A 28 5.82 -9.17 -11.27
CA LEU A 28 4.62 -8.40 -11.50
C LEU A 28 4.93 -6.91 -11.30
N THR A 29 5.18 -6.50 -10.06
CA THR A 29 5.24 -5.08 -9.69
C THR A 29 6.35 -4.33 -10.43
N LEU A 30 7.60 -4.77 -10.32
CA LEU A 30 8.74 -4.05 -10.88
C LEU A 30 8.78 -4.11 -12.42
N LYS A 31 8.50 -5.27 -13.02
CA LYS A 31 8.45 -5.43 -14.49
C LYS A 31 7.34 -4.59 -15.12
N THR A 32 6.16 -4.55 -14.51
CA THR A 32 5.03 -3.79 -15.07
C THR A 32 5.15 -2.30 -14.77
N PHE A 33 5.78 -1.93 -13.64
CA PHE A 33 6.16 -0.55 -13.37
C PHE A 33 7.15 -0.01 -14.40
N LEU A 34 8.18 -0.78 -14.78
CA LEU A 34 9.18 -0.40 -15.79
C LEU A 34 8.55 0.05 -17.12
N ILE A 35 7.42 -0.53 -17.52
CA ILE A 35 6.74 -0.18 -18.78
C ILE A 35 5.63 0.86 -18.60
N THR A 36 5.24 1.20 -17.37
CA THR A 36 4.11 2.12 -17.08
C THR A 36 4.52 3.43 -16.40
N TYR A 37 5.70 3.49 -15.77
CA TYR A 37 6.14 4.65 -15.00
C TYR A 37 6.41 5.89 -15.86
N ASN A 38 6.34 7.06 -15.22
CA ASN A 38 6.74 8.33 -15.83
C ASN A 38 8.22 8.64 -15.49
N PRO A 39 9.14 8.67 -16.47
CA PRO A 39 10.56 8.93 -16.23
C PRO A 39 10.89 10.38 -15.85
N THR A 40 9.94 11.31 -15.95
CA THR A 40 10.10 12.71 -15.52
C THR A 40 9.86 12.90 -14.02
N LYS A 41 9.25 11.91 -13.35
CA LYS A 41 8.97 11.97 -11.91
C LYS A 41 10.06 11.23 -11.14
N LYS A 42 10.41 11.75 -9.97
CA LYS A 42 11.25 11.03 -9.01
C LYS A 42 10.39 10.02 -8.26
N ASN A 43 10.70 8.75 -8.40
CA ASN A 43 10.00 7.64 -7.74
C ASN A 43 10.98 6.95 -6.79
N LYS A 44 10.52 6.53 -5.62
CA LYS A 44 11.31 5.68 -4.73
C LYS A 44 10.44 4.57 -4.15
N PHE A 45 10.93 3.34 -4.29
CA PHE A 45 10.35 2.18 -3.65
C PHE A 45 10.86 2.09 -2.21
N TYR A 46 9.96 2.06 -1.25
CA TYR A 46 10.25 1.75 0.14
C TYR A 46 9.77 0.32 0.39
N ILE A 47 10.69 -0.62 0.41
CA ILE A 47 10.40 -2.05 0.54
C ILE A 47 10.63 -2.48 1.99
N GLY A 48 9.56 -2.88 2.67
CA GLY A 48 9.63 -3.45 4.00
C GLY A 48 9.92 -4.94 3.98
N TYR A 49 10.79 -5.43 4.86
CA TYR A 49 11.08 -6.86 4.98
C TYR A 49 11.26 -7.28 6.45
N ASP A 50 10.87 -8.51 6.75
CA ASP A 50 11.15 -9.16 8.04
C ASP A 50 12.64 -9.58 8.09
N GLU A 51 13.32 -9.39 9.21
CA GLU A 51 14.79 -9.62 9.31
C GLU A 51 15.20 -11.08 9.09
N ASP A 52 14.30 -12.01 9.37
CA ASP A 52 14.48 -13.43 9.14
C ASP A 52 13.87 -13.90 7.81
N ASP A 53 13.46 -12.97 6.94
CA ASP A 53 12.97 -13.33 5.62
C ASP A 53 14.07 -13.93 4.75
N ARG A 54 13.83 -15.15 4.27
CA ARG A 54 14.81 -15.93 3.50
C ARG A 54 15.31 -15.24 2.23
N ILE A 55 14.49 -14.40 1.61
CA ILE A 55 14.80 -13.75 0.33
C ILE A 55 15.01 -12.25 0.53
N PHE A 56 14.02 -11.56 1.11
CA PHE A 56 14.00 -10.11 1.17
C PHE A 56 15.00 -9.53 2.18
N ALA A 57 15.43 -10.29 3.19
CA ALA A 57 16.51 -9.86 4.09
C ALA A 57 17.92 -10.07 3.51
N ASN A 58 18.06 -10.86 2.44
CA ASN A 58 19.35 -11.16 1.84
C ASN A 58 19.86 -9.99 1.00
N ARG A 59 20.98 -9.38 1.39
CA ARG A 59 21.57 -8.22 0.70
C ARG A 59 21.97 -8.50 -0.76
N SER A 60 22.43 -9.70 -1.07
CA SER A 60 22.74 -10.09 -2.46
C SER A 60 21.48 -10.11 -3.32
N GLU A 61 20.37 -10.59 -2.77
CA GLU A 61 19.06 -10.57 -3.44
C GLU A 61 18.52 -9.14 -3.59
N GLN A 62 18.60 -8.31 -2.55
CA GLN A 62 18.26 -6.88 -2.65
C GLN A 62 19.05 -6.17 -3.76
N GLY A 63 20.34 -6.50 -3.91
CA GLY A 63 21.21 -5.96 -4.96
C GLY A 63 20.72 -6.25 -6.38
N LYS A 64 19.99 -7.35 -6.60
CA LYS A 64 19.37 -7.64 -7.91
C LYS A 64 18.23 -6.67 -8.23
N ILE A 65 17.44 -6.25 -7.25
CA ILE A 65 16.43 -5.21 -7.43
C ILE A 65 17.09 -3.87 -7.69
N VAL A 66 18.11 -3.48 -6.91
CA VAL A 66 18.84 -2.23 -7.14
C VAL A 66 19.39 -2.17 -8.58
N LYS A 67 20.00 -3.26 -9.05
CA LYS A 67 20.49 -3.39 -10.42
C LYS A 67 19.37 -3.34 -11.47
N PHE A 68 18.23 -3.97 -11.20
CA PHE A 68 17.07 -3.90 -12.09
C PHE A 68 16.53 -2.47 -12.19
N LEU A 69 16.46 -1.75 -11.07
CA LEU A 69 15.93 -0.38 -11.06
C LEU A 69 16.90 0.64 -11.66
N SER A 70 18.21 0.37 -11.68
CA SER A 70 19.21 1.33 -12.18
C SER A 70 19.09 1.65 -13.68
N VAL A 71 18.37 0.84 -14.46
CA VAL A 71 18.07 1.16 -15.86
C VAL A 71 16.92 2.17 -16.01
N MET A 72 16.18 2.43 -14.93
CA MET A 72 15.07 3.40 -14.92
C MET A 72 15.54 4.76 -14.46
N LYS A 73 15.21 5.78 -15.26
CA LYS A 73 15.53 7.17 -14.91
C LYS A 73 14.68 7.60 -13.72
N ASN A 74 15.31 8.25 -12.73
CA ASN A 74 14.62 8.83 -11.57
C ASN A 74 13.85 7.79 -10.72
N VAL A 75 14.33 6.55 -10.65
CA VAL A 75 13.77 5.51 -9.80
C VAL A 75 14.84 5.02 -8.83
N ASP A 76 14.51 4.97 -7.54
CA ASP A 76 15.39 4.50 -6.48
C ASP A 76 14.66 3.49 -5.57
N VAL A 77 15.39 2.81 -4.69
CA VAL A 77 14.85 1.86 -3.72
C VAL A 77 15.57 1.92 -2.38
N GLU A 78 14.80 1.78 -1.30
CA GLU A 78 15.30 1.60 0.05
C GLU A 78 14.63 0.39 0.69
N PHE A 79 15.44 -0.52 1.21
CA PHE A 79 14.98 -1.68 1.96
C PHE A 79 14.99 -1.36 3.46
N ILE A 80 13.84 -1.53 4.12
CA ILE A 80 13.62 -1.15 5.51
C ILE A 80 13.26 -2.39 6.33
N SER A 81 14.04 -2.63 7.38
CA SER A 81 13.76 -3.69 8.34
C SER A 81 12.46 -3.44 9.11
N MET A 82 11.63 -4.47 9.23
CA MET A 82 10.40 -4.48 10.02
C MET A 82 10.63 -4.93 11.47
N HIS A 83 11.89 -4.92 11.93
CA HIS A 83 12.28 -5.21 13.31
C HIS A 83 11.35 -4.56 14.34
N GLY A 84 10.89 -5.33 15.33
CA GLY A 84 10.01 -4.86 16.38
C GLY A 84 8.54 -4.66 15.97
N ILE A 85 8.15 -5.05 14.75
CA ILE A 85 6.73 -5.18 14.36
C ILE A 85 6.36 -6.66 14.43
N ASN A 86 5.22 -6.95 15.05
CA ASN A 86 4.69 -8.31 15.08
C ASN A 86 4.40 -8.80 13.66
N LYS A 87 4.82 -10.02 13.35
CA LYS A 87 4.61 -10.62 12.02
C LYS A 87 3.14 -10.61 11.65
N GLY A 88 2.84 -10.15 10.44
CA GLY A 88 1.48 -10.02 9.93
C GLY A 88 0.72 -8.77 10.36
N HIS A 89 1.31 -7.90 11.21
CA HIS A 89 0.77 -6.57 11.52
C HIS A 89 1.11 -5.58 10.40
N LEU A 90 0.49 -5.81 9.26
CA LEU A 90 0.78 -5.20 7.98
C LEU A 90 0.57 -3.67 7.96
N THR A 91 -0.41 -3.15 8.71
CA THR A 91 -0.63 -1.70 8.80
C THR A 91 0.53 -0.97 9.47
N LEU A 92 1.13 -1.53 10.52
CA LEU A 92 2.33 -0.98 11.15
C LEU A 92 3.53 -1.02 10.20
N MET A 93 3.63 -2.07 9.37
CA MET A 93 4.66 -2.14 8.33
C MET A 93 4.48 -0.99 7.32
N TRP A 94 3.28 -0.80 6.78
CA TRP A 94 2.99 0.35 5.90
C TRP A 94 3.20 1.70 6.58
N ASN A 95 2.79 1.86 7.84
CA ASN A 95 3.00 3.09 8.60
C ASN A 95 4.48 3.41 8.78
N ARG A 96 5.33 2.40 9.02
CA ARG A 96 6.79 2.60 9.10
C ARG A 96 7.37 3.08 7.78
N LEU A 97 6.98 2.45 6.67
CA LEU A 97 7.41 2.86 5.33
C LEU A 97 6.92 4.28 5.01
N TYR A 98 5.67 4.58 5.35
CA TYR A 98 5.06 5.88 5.13
C TYR A 98 5.75 7.00 5.93
N ALA A 99 6.00 6.78 7.21
CA ALA A 99 6.70 7.74 8.06
C ALA A 99 8.11 8.05 7.53
N LYS A 100 8.85 7.01 7.09
CA LYS A 100 10.17 7.20 6.46
C LYS A 100 10.06 8.03 5.18
N ALA A 101 9.15 7.67 4.28
CA ALA A 101 8.95 8.40 3.03
C ALA A 101 8.50 9.86 3.27
N TYR A 102 7.66 10.10 4.26
CA TYR A 102 7.20 11.44 4.63
C TYR A 102 8.36 12.30 5.13
N ASN A 103 9.23 11.74 5.98
CA ASN A 103 10.42 12.41 6.50
C ASN A 103 11.46 12.68 5.41
N ASP A 104 11.56 11.80 4.41
CA ASP A 104 12.37 11.99 3.20
C ASP A 104 11.79 13.04 2.23
N GLN A 105 10.75 13.79 2.65
CA GLN A 105 10.12 14.89 1.91
C GLN A 105 9.45 14.46 0.59
N PHE A 106 8.84 13.27 0.54
CA PHE A 106 8.03 12.86 -0.60
C PHE A 106 6.67 13.58 -0.68
N ASP A 107 6.22 13.93 -1.87
CA ASP A 107 4.99 14.71 -2.08
C ASP A 107 3.73 13.82 -2.09
N TYR A 108 3.86 12.65 -2.68
CA TYR A 108 2.77 11.70 -2.89
C TYR A 108 3.20 10.28 -2.52
N PHE A 109 2.22 9.46 -2.16
CA PHE A 109 2.44 8.13 -1.61
C PHE A 109 1.46 7.17 -2.23
N PHE A 110 1.99 6.07 -2.75
CA PHE A 110 1.23 4.96 -3.28
C PHE A 110 1.47 3.74 -2.42
N GLN A 111 0.44 3.34 -1.67
CA GLN A 111 0.45 2.09 -0.92
C GLN A 111 -0.06 0.98 -1.81
N CYS A 112 0.68 -0.13 -1.86
CA CYS A 112 0.24 -1.31 -2.58
C CYS A 112 0.88 -2.60 -2.03
N GLY A 113 0.37 -3.74 -2.50
CA GLY A 113 1.01 -5.04 -2.34
C GLY A 113 2.26 -5.19 -3.23
N ASP A 114 2.96 -6.32 -3.08
CA ASP A 114 4.11 -6.70 -3.92
C ASP A 114 3.69 -7.43 -5.20
N ASP A 115 2.39 -7.66 -5.37
CA ASP A 115 1.75 -8.46 -6.40
C ASP A 115 0.90 -7.64 -7.38
N ILE A 116 1.22 -6.35 -7.51
CA ILE A 116 0.50 -5.45 -8.40
C ILE A 116 1.01 -5.58 -9.83
N ASN A 117 0.06 -5.63 -10.76
CA ASN A 117 0.30 -5.56 -12.19
C ASN A 117 -0.21 -4.22 -12.72
N PHE A 118 0.69 -3.29 -13.01
CA PHE A 118 0.34 -1.98 -13.58
C PHE A 118 0.00 -2.14 -15.07
N LYS A 119 -1.23 -1.78 -15.47
CA LYS A 119 -1.71 -2.01 -16.84
C LYS A 119 -1.74 -0.75 -17.71
N THR A 120 -1.83 0.43 -17.11
CA THR A 120 -1.99 1.70 -17.83
C THR A 120 -0.82 2.65 -17.58
N LYS A 121 -0.48 3.45 -18.60
CA LYS A 121 0.53 4.52 -18.51
C LYS A 121 -0.11 5.83 -18.05
N GLY A 122 0.68 6.69 -17.42
CA GLY A 122 0.22 8.02 -16.97
C GLY A 122 -0.57 8.00 -15.66
N TRP A 123 -0.68 6.83 -15.00
CA TRP A 123 -1.45 6.68 -13.77
C TRP A 123 -0.97 7.58 -12.64
N VAL A 124 0.34 7.79 -12.51
CA VAL A 124 0.92 8.69 -11.51
C VAL A 124 0.48 10.13 -11.75
N ASP A 125 0.56 10.60 -13.00
CA ASP A 125 0.20 11.97 -13.35
C ASP A 125 -1.29 12.24 -13.16
N GLU A 126 -2.13 11.27 -13.50
CA GLU A 126 -3.58 11.36 -13.30
C GLU A 126 -3.93 11.43 -11.80
N CYS A 127 -3.36 10.55 -10.97
CA CYS A 127 -3.59 10.58 -9.53
C CYS A 127 -3.14 11.90 -8.90
N ILE A 128 -1.97 12.40 -9.30
CA ILE A 128 -1.45 13.71 -8.86
C ILE A 128 -2.40 14.83 -9.26
N LYS A 129 -2.84 14.85 -10.53
CA LYS A 129 -3.77 15.87 -11.05
C LYS A 129 -5.09 15.86 -10.29
N ILE A 130 -5.66 14.68 -10.03
CA ILE A 130 -6.89 14.51 -9.26
C ILE A 130 -6.70 15.09 -7.85
N LEU A 131 -5.63 14.74 -7.15
CA LEU A 131 -5.42 15.28 -5.80
C LEU A 131 -5.22 16.80 -5.82
N GLN A 132 -4.46 17.33 -6.79
CA GLN A 132 -4.23 18.77 -6.91
C GLN A 132 -5.51 19.57 -7.15
N SER A 133 -6.45 19.05 -7.96
CA SER A 133 -7.73 19.72 -8.17
C SER A 133 -8.63 19.70 -6.93
N HIS A 134 -8.28 18.92 -5.91
CA HIS A 134 -9.00 18.81 -4.63
C HIS A 134 -8.10 19.24 -3.44
N ASN A 135 -7.25 20.25 -3.66
CA ASN A 135 -6.36 20.83 -2.63
C ASN A 135 -5.45 19.80 -1.94
N ASN A 136 -5.10 18.74 -2.67
CA ASN A 136 -4.35 17.58 -2.19
C ASN A 136 -5.04 16.78 -1.07
N ILE A 137 -6.34 16.98 -0.81
CA ILE A 137 -7.10 16.26 0.21
C ILE A 137 -7.95 15.20 -0.47
N GLY A 138 -7.71 13.93 -0.14
CA GLY A 138 -8.52 12.83 -0.60
C GLY A 138 -7.76 11.52 -0.79
N LEU A 139 -8.51 10.51 -1.21
CA LEU A 139 -8.02 9.22 -1.66
C LEU A 139 -8.26 9.10 -3.17
N THR A 140 -7.21 8.75 -3.91
CA THR A 140 -7.31 8.34 -5.32
C THR A 140 -6.53 7.05 -5.53
N GLY A 141 -6.40 6.62 -6.77
CA GLY A 141 -5.67 5.44 -7.19
C GLY A 141 -6.28 4.85 -8.46
N PRO A 142 -5.51 4.06 -9.23
CA PRO A 142 -6.05 3.28 -10.33
C PRO A 142 -7.17 2.36 -9.84
N ILE A 143 -8.22 2.19 -10.63
CA ILE A 143 -9.20 1.12 -10.37
C ILE A 143 -8.53 -0.25 -10.51
N ASN A 144 -9.11 -1.27 -9.91
CA ASN A 144 -8.53 -2.60 -9.84
C ASN A 144 -9.54 -3.72 -10.08
N ASN A 145 -9.08 -4.97 -9.99
CA ASN A 145 -9.92 -6.16 -10.11
C ASN A 145 -10.82 -6.42 -8.87
N ASN A 146 -10.91 -5.47 -7.94
CA ASN A 146 -11.89 -5.44 -6.86
C ASN A 146 -12.99 -4.42 -7.19
N ASN A 147 -14.22 -4.90 -7.40
CA ASN A 147 -15.33 -4.05 -7.81
C ASN A 147 -15.93 -3.18 -6.69
N ARG A 148 -15.45 -3.30 -5.45
CA ARG A 148 -16.05 -2.65 -4.28
C ARG A 148 -15.22 -1.50 -3.72
N ILE A 149 -13.90 -1.63 -3.74
CA ILE A 149 -12.95 -0.73 -3.08
C ILE A 149 -11.62 -0.66 -3.84
N LEU A 150 -10.92 0.46 -3.72
CA LEU A 150 -9.50 0.51 -4.05
C LEU A 150 -8.73 -0.32 -3.01
N THR A 151 -7.81 -1.18 -3.46
CA THR A 151 -6.89 -1.95 -2.61
C THR A 151 -5.44 -1.46 -2.76
N GLN A 152 -5.27 -0.34 -3.45
CA GLN A 152 -4.03 0.35 -3.72
C GLN A 152 -4.36 1.83 -3.62
N SER A 153 -3.77 2.47 -2.63
CA SER A 153 -4.20 3.80 -2.19
C SER A 153 -3.18 4.85 -2.58
N PHE A 154 -3.62 5.92 -3.24
CA PHE A 154 -2.79 7.05 -3.61
C PHE A 154 -3.24 8.30 -2.83
N VAL A 155 -2.32 8.87 -2.06
CA VAL A 155 -2.57 10.03 -1.19
C VAL A 155 -1.43 11.05 -1.29
N SER A 156 -1.70 12.28 -0.85
CA SER A 156 -0.68 13.32 -0.71
C SER A 156 -0.12 13.37 0.72
N ARG A 157 0.82 14.29 0.98
CA ARG A 157 1.28 14.66 2.34
C ARG A 157 0.16 15.05 3.29
N LYS A 158 -0.96 15.61 2.79
CA LYS A 158 -2.10 16.00 3.63
C LYS A 158 -2.71 14.83 4.39
N HIS A 159 -2.59 13.61 3.88
CA HIS A 159 -3.05 12.42 4.60
C HIS A 159 -2.31 12.24 5.93
N MET A 160 -0.99 12.42 5.96
CA MET A 160 -0.21 12.38 7.20
C MET A 160 -0.63 13.50 8.15
N GLU A 161 -0.81 14.71 7.64
CA GLU A 161 -1.21 15.88 8.45
C GLU A 161 -2.58 15.68 9.11
N ILE A 162 -3.50 14.99 8.44
CA ILE A 162 -4.85 14.69 8.95
C ILE A 162 -4.82 13.49 9.91
N MET A 163 -4.17 12.39 9.51
CA MET A 163 -4.34 11.08 10.15
C MET A 163 -3.25 10.76 11.17
N GLY A 164 -2.01 11.21 10.93
CA GLY A 164 -0.81 10.84 11.69
C GLY A 164 -0.23 9.46 11.33
N TYR A 165 -0.83 8.75 10.38
CA TYR A 165 -0.43 7.41 9.91
C TYR A 165 -0.98 7.18 8.49
N PHE A 166 -0.60 6.08 7.84
CA PHE A 166 -1.24 5.65 6.59
C PHE A 166 -2.52 4.85 6.87
N PHE A 167 -2.43 3.94 7.84
CA PHE A 167 -3.54 3.15 8.35
C PHE A 167 -3.60 3.22 9.88
N PRO A 168 -4.79 3.08 10.50
CA PRO A 168 -4.90 2.97 11.95
C PRO A 168 -4.01 1.84 12.47
N PRO A 169 -3.14 2.09 13.47
CA PRO A 169 -2.26 1.07 14.01
C PRO A 169 -3.02 -0.09 14.67
N GLU A 170 -4.29 0.10 15.02
CA GLU A 170 -5.15 -0.92 15.65
C GLU A 170 -5.60 -2.02 14.67
N ILE A 171 -5.67 -1.72 13.37
CA ILE A 171 -6.04 -2.70 12.36
C ILE A 171 -4.80 -3.57 12.07
N ILE A 172 -4.88 -4.89 12.14
CA ILE A 172 -3.70 -5.74 11.96
C ILE A 172 -3.33 -5.89 10.47
N ASN A 173 -4.25 -6.38 9.64
CA ASN A 173 -4.00 -6.60 8.22
C ASN A 173 -5.25 -6.41 7.35
N TRP A 174 -6.23 -7.30 7.46
CA TRP A 174 -7.47 -7.21 6.71
C TRP A 174 -8.32 -6.01 7.14
N CYS A 175 -9.16 -5.54 6.23
CA CYS A 175 -10.04 -4.39 6.39
C CYS A 175 -9.34 -3.01 6.52
N CYS A 176 -8.03 -2.91 6.35
CA CYS A 176 -7.39 -1.59 6.19
C CYS A 176 -7.83 -0.88 4.90
N ASP A 177 -8.01 -1.62 3.81
CA ASP A 177 -8.56 -1.09 2.55
C ASP A 177 -10.04 -0.67 2.72
N ASP A 178 -10.82 -1.44 3.49
CA ASP A 178 -12.18 -1.05 3.88
C ASP A 178 -12.15 0.30 4.59
N TRP A 179 -11.32 0.43 5.63
CA TRP A 179 -11.19 1.66 6.40
C TRP A 179 -10.84 2.87 5.52
N ILE A 180 -9.79 2.79 4.69
CA ILE A 180 -9.33 3.97 3.94
C ILE A 180 -10.37 4.40 2.90
N ASN A 181 -11.06 3.45 2.27
CA ASN A 181 -12.14 3.78 1.36
C ASN A 181 -13.31 4.43 2.12
N GLU A 182 -13.77 3.85 3.23
CA GLU A 182 -14.92 4.36 3.98
C GLU A 182 -14.66 5.73 4.64
N VAL A 183 -13.44 6.00 5.08
CA VAL A 183 -13.06 7.31 5.65
C VAL A 183 -13.15 8.43 4.62
N TYR A 184 -12.75 8.17 3.37
CA TYR A 184 -12.74 9.17 2.31
C TYR A 184 -14.02 9.17 1.44
N LYS A 185 -14.83 8.12 1.48
CA LYS A 185 -16.06 7.98 0.67
C LYS A 185 -17.05 9.13 0.87
N HIS A 186 -17.88 9.32 -0.15
CA HIS A 186 -18.85 10.41 -0.38
C HIS A 186 -18.23 11.71 -0.88
N ASN A 187 -17.26 12.27 -0.15
CA ASN A 187 -16.79 13.64 -0.43
C ASN A 187 -15.33 13.75 -0.83
N TYR A 188 -14.50 12.74 -0.57
CA TYR A 188 -13.04 12.82 -0.75
C TYR A 188 -12.44 11.57 -1.40
N PHE A 189 -13.28 10.79 -2.09
CA PHE A 189 -12.91 9.55 -2.77
C PHE A 189 -13.02 9.75 -4.28
N TYR A 190 -11.86 9.74 -4.95
CA TYR A 190 -11.71 10.17 -6.33
C TYR A 190 -10.93 9.11 -7.14
N PRO A 191 -11.50 7.92 -7.39
CA PRO A 191 -10.80 6.89 -8.15
C PRO A 191 -10.40 7.39 -9.56
N ALA A 192 -9.18 7.06 -9.99
CA ALA A 192 -8.69 7.37 -11.33
C ALA A 192 -9.28 6.36 -12.33
N ILE A 193 -10.53 6.58 -12.73
CA ILE A 193 -11.33 5.62 -13.50
C ILE A 193 -10.75 5.23 -14.87
N SER A 194 -9.86 6.05 -15.44
CA SER A 194 -9.14 5.74 -16.69
C SER A 194 -7.88 4.89 -16.48
N GLN A 195 -7.48 4.65 -15.23
CA GLN A 195 -6.24 3.97 -14.88
C GLN A 195 -6.55 2.63 -14.23
N PHE A 196 -5.77 1.61 -14.56
CA PHE A 196 -6.03 0.26 -14.08
C PHE A 196 -4.74 -0.45 -13.61
N CYS A 197 -4.86 -1.14 -12.48
CA CYS A 197 -3.88 -2.11 -12.01
C CYS A 197 -4.60 -3.33 -11.43
N SER A 198 -4.00 -4.52 -11.47
CA SER A 198 -4.63 -5.71 -10.88
C SER A 198 -3.77 -6.28 -9.76
N ASN A 199 -4.42 -6.87 -8.75
CA ASN A 199 -3.75 -7.78 -7.84
C ASN A 199 -3.77 -9.17 -8.49
N ASP A 200 -2.59 -9.64 -8.91
CA ASP A 200 -2.41 -10.93 -9.59
C ASP A 200 -1.62 -11.91 -8.69
N GLY A 201 -1.67 -11.70 -7.37
CA GLY A 201 -0.96 -12.50 -6.39
C GLY A 201 -1.57 -13.87 -6.14
N GLY A 202 -0.97 -14.58 -5.18
CA GLY A 202 -1.41 -15.89 -4.72
C GLY A 202 -2.17 -15.84 -3.39
N ALA A 203 -2.24 -16.98 -2.71
CA ALA A 203 -2.87 -17.12 -1.40
C ALA A 203 -2.32 -16.13 -0.35
N GLU A 204 -3.07 -15.85 0.72
CA GLU A 204 -2.65 -14.88 1.72
C GLU A 204 -1.28 -15.19 2.35
N ARG A 205 -0.48 -14.15 2.61
CA ARG A 205 0.87 -14.26 3.19
C ARG A 205 0.87 -14.36 4.71
N TYR A 206 -0.21 -13.90 5.35
CA TYR A 206 -0.34 -13.79 6.80
C TYR A 206 -1.68 -14.33 7.28
N THR A 207 -1.71 -14.79 8.52
CA THR A 207 -2.94 -15.16 9.22
C THR A 207 -3.84 -13.92 9.38
N ILE A 208 -5.08 -14.03 8.92
CA ILE A 208 -6.05 -12.93 8.94
C ILE A 208 -6.35 -12.54 10.38
N ASN A 209 -6.09 -11.28 10.73
CA ASN A 209 -6.29 -10.71 12.06
C ASN A 209 -5.71 -11.59 13.19
N ASN A 210 -4.58 -12.27 12.93
CA ASN A 210 -3.97 -13.25 13.84
C ASN A 210 -4.92 -14.35 14.35
N ASN A 211 -5.98 -14.64 13.61
CA ASN A 211 -6.95 -15.68 13.92
C ASN A 211 -6.69 -16.92 13.04
N PRO A 212 -6.07 -17.99 13.59
CA PRO A 212 -5.74 -19.19 12.80
C PRO A 212 -7.00 -19.94 12.33
N VAL A 213 -8.15 -19.72 12.97
CA VAL A 213 -9.40 -20.39 12.63
C VAL A 213 -10.31 -19.54 11.72
N PHE A 214 -9.81 -18.41 11.20
CA PHE A 214 -10.60 -17.44 10.43
C PHE A 214 -11.37 -18.07 9.25
N LYS A 215 -10.76 -19.07 8.60
CA LYS A 215 -11.29 -19.76 7.40
C LYS A 215 -11.60 -21.26 7.63
N THR A 216 -11.79 -21.69 8.87
CA THR A 216 -11.97 -23.14 9.18
C THR A 216 -13.17 -23.77 8.47
N ASN A 217 -14.24 -23.01 8.24
CA ASN A 217 -15.36 -23.37 7.38
C ASN A 217 -16.07 -22.12 6.83
N LEU A 218 -16.97 -22.28 5.86
CA LEU A 218 -17.68 -21.17 5.22
C LEU A 218 -18.44 -20.27 6.22
N ASN A 219 -19.10 -20.87 7.22
CA ASN A 219 -19.82 -20.11 8.25
C ASN A 219 -18.86 -19.26 9.08
N SER A 220 -17.74 -19.84 9.53
CA SER A 220 -16.71 -19.10 10.27
C SER A 220 -16.14 -17.95 9.45
N TYR A 221 -15.86 -18.16 8.16
CA TYR A 221 -15.34 -17.12 7.29
C TYR A 221 -16.30 -15.93 7.16
N GLN A 222 -17.59 -16.19 6.93
CA GLN A 222 -18.59 -15.14 6.84
C GLN A 222 -18.76 -14.39 8.16
N ILE A 223 -18.91 -15.12 9.27
CA ILE A 223 -19.09 -14.53 10.61
C ILE A 223 -17.88 -13.68 11.00
N ASN A 224 -16.66 -14.24 10.86
CA ASN A 224 -15.42 -13.55 11.21
C ASN A 224 -15.21 -12.30 10.34
N THR A 225 -15.56 -12.36 9.06
CA THR A 225 -15.48 -11.20 8.16
C THR A 225 -16.45 -10.09 8.56
N ILE A 226 -17.69 -10.44 8.93
CA ILE A 226 -18.69 -9.47 9.40
C ILE A 226 -18.24 -8.83 10.72
N GLN A 227 -17.74 -9.64 11.66
CA GLN A 227 -17.25 -9.15 12.94
C GLN A 227 -16.05 -8.22 12.77
N LEU A 228 -15.08 -8.59 11.92
CA LEU A 228 -13.91 -7.77 11.64
C LEU A 228 -14.28 -6.44 10.97
N ARG A 229 -15.22 -6.44 10.02
CA ARG A 229 -15.72 -5.19 9.42
C ARG A 229 -16.46 -4.32 10.43
N LYS A 230 -17.22 -4.93 11.34
CA LYS A 230 -17.91 -4.20 12.40
C LYS A 230 -16.91 -3.57 13.38
N SER A 231 -15.82 -4.26 13.71
CA SER A 231 -14.82 -3.77 14.65
C SER A 231 -14.04 -2.57 14.13
N ILE A 232 -13.99 -2.32 12.82
CA ILE A 232 -13.30 -1.15 12.28
C ILE A 232 -14.18 0.10 12.15
N LEU A 233 -15.50 -0.01 12.40
CA LEU A 233 -16.43 1.11 12.27
C LEU A 233 -16.07 2.26 13.22
N GLU A 234 -15.65 1.95 14.45
CA GLU A 234 -15.21 2.97 15.41
C GLU A 234 -14.00 3.77 14.91
N TYR A 235 -13.07 3.12 14.20
CA TYR A 235 -11.90 3.78 13.61
C TYR A 235 -12.29 4.64 12.41
N ILE A 236 -13.27 4.20 11.62
CA ILE A 236 -13.82 4.98 10.50
C ILE A 236 -14.45 6.27 11.04
N ASP A 237 -15.31 6.17 12.05
CA ASP A 237 -16.02 7.34 12.60
C ASP A 237 -15.05 8.32 13.27
N ARG A 238 -14.10 7.80 14.05
CA ARG A 238 -13.00 8.59 14.63
C ARG A 238 -12.24 9.37 13.56
N ASP A 239 -11.86 8.71 12.47
CA ASP A 239 -10.95 9.30 11.49
C ASP A 239 -11.67 10.18 10.46
N LYS A 240 -12.96 9.98 10.23
CA LYS A 240 -13.82 10.97 9.55
C LYS A 240 -13.84 12.30 10.30
N ASN A 241 -13.94 12.26 11.63
CA ASN A 241 -13.90 13.48 12.44
C ASN A 241 -12.57 14.22 12.33
N LYS A 242 -11.45 13.52 12.12
CA LYS A 242 -10.15 14.16 11.86
C LYS A 242 -10.17 14.99 10.58
N ILE A 243 -10.75 14.47 9.49
CA ILE A 243 -10.91 15.21 8.23
C ILE A 243 -11.74 16.48 8.46
N LEU A 244 -12.89 16.36 9.13
CA LEU A 244 -13.77 17.50 9.41
C LEU A 244 -13.07 18.57 10.26
N THR A 245 -12.33 18.15 11.29
CA THR A 245 -11.57 19.05 12.16
C THR A 245 -10.48 19.78 11.39
N PHE A 246 -9.73 19.06 10.55
CA PHE A 246 -8.66 19.63 9.73
C PHE A 246 -9.19 20.68 8.73
N LEU A 247 -10.35 20.42 8.13
CA LEU A 247 -11.00 21.36 7.23
C LEU A 247 -11.49 22.60 7.96
N ALA A 248 -12.08 22.43 9.15
CA ALA A 248 -12.54 23.54 9.98
C ALA A 248 -11.39 24.43 10.47
N SER A 249 -10.19 23.89 10.68
CA SER A 249 -9.00 24.67 11.07
C SER A 249 -8.25 25.30 9.90
N SER A 250 -8.64 24.99 8.65
CA SER A 250 -8.03 25.52 7.43
C SER A 250 -8.82 26.69 6.81
N VAL A 251 -9.91 27.11 7.46
CA VAL A 251 -10.76 28.26 7.13
C VAL A 251 -10.43 29.41 8.08
#